data_AF-A0A1B8U607-F1
#
_entry.id   AF-A0A1B8U607-F1
#
_cell.length_a   1.000
_cell.length_b   1.000
_cell.length_c   1.000
_cell.angle_alpha   90.00
_cell.angle_beta   90.00
_cell.angle_gamma   90.00
#
_symmetry.space_group_name_H-M   'P 1'
#
loop_
_entity.id
_entity.type
_entity.pdbx_description
1 polymer ?
#
loop_
_entity_poly.entity_id
_entity_poly.type
_entity_poly.pdbx_seq_one_letter_code
_entity_poly.pdbx_strand_id
1 'polypeptide(L)'
;MYTLTVKNNYVYDIGSSNGVTIAKSGNHVFNNRGSIYFTIPGIGEISFIDLGDKKIEGYPIPKETWGVLIRAQTTEAYYRYEGGGELTATLDSYGTLHLSTTNGTMIAIRLPELIIN
;
A
#
# COMPACT_ATOMS: atom_id res chain seq x y z
N MET A 1 1.15 -5.02 12.88
CA MET A 1 0.94 -3.59 12.58
C MET A 1 2.19 -3.01 11.93
N TYR A 2 2.06 -2.04 11.03
CA TYR A 2 3.17 -1.42 10.30
C TYR A 2 3.07 0.11 10.33
N THR A 3 4.17 0.79 10.04
CA THR A 3 4.22 2.24 9.81
C THR A 3 4.16 2.51 8.31
N LEU A 4 3.22 3.36 7.88
CA LEU A 4 3.07 3.79 6.50
C LEU A 4 3.39 5.28 6.38
N THR A 5 4.48 5.60 5.68
CA THR A 5 4.78 6.97 5.28
C THR A 5 4.19 7.22 3.90
N VAL A 6 3.32 8.21 3.76
CA VAL A 6 2.77 8.63 2.47
C VAL A 6 3.32 9.99 2.09
N LYS A 7 3.92 10.09 0.91
CA LYS A 7 4.42 11.32 0.32
C LYS A 7 3.56 11.67 -0.89
N ASN A 8 2.92 12.83 -0.86
CA ASN A 8 2.07 13.30 -1.93
C ASN A 8 2.80 14.36 -2.76
N ASN A 9 3.44 13.95 -3.85
CA ASN A 9 3.96 14.88 -4.86
C ASN A 9 2.97 15.08 -6.02
N TYR A 10 1.75 14.55 -5.90
CA TYR A 10 0.69 14.69 -6.89
C TYR A 10 0.12 16.10 -6.90
N VAL A 11 -0.54 16.45 -8.01
CA VAL A 11 -1.09 17.80 -8.24
C VAL A 11 -2.32 18.11 -7.39
N TYR A 12 -2.96 17.11 -6.81
CA TYR A 12 -4.15 17.24 -5.94
C TYR A 12 -3.90 16.68 -4.54
N ASP A 13 -4.73 17.12 -3.60
CA ASP A 13 -4.80 16.53 -2.27
C ASP A 13 -5.30 15.08 -2.35
N ILE A 14 -4.80 14.24 -1.45
CA ILE A 14 -5.18 12.82 -1.37
C ILE A 14 -5.97 12.60 -0.09
N GLY A 15 -7.14 11.95 -0.21
CA GLY A 15 -7.93 11.54 0.94
C GLY A 15 -7.58 10.11 1.37
N SER A 16 -7.61 9.84 2.67
CA SER A 16 -7.55 8.48 3.21
C SER A 16 -8.88 8.04 3.81
N SER A 17 -9.09 6.73 3.89
CA SER A 17 -10.29 6.12 4.45
C SER A 17 -10.56 6.43 5.93
N ASN A 18 -9.58 6.98 6.65
CA ASN A 18 -9.72 7.40 8.05
C ASN A 18 -9.90 8.92 8.21
N GLY A 19 -10.21 9.63 7.11
CA GLY A 19 -10.53 11.07 7.12
C GLY A 19 -9.31 12.00 7.14
N VAL A 20 -8.09 11.48 6.97
CA VAL A 20 -6.89 12.32 6.83
C VAL A 20 -6.78 12.77 5.38
N THR A 21 -6.62 14.08 5.19
CA THR A 21 -6.25 14.65 3.89
C THR A 21 -4.75 14.94 3.88
N ILE A 22 -4.06 14.39 2.89
CA ILE A 22 -2.64 14.65 2.64
C ILE A 22 -2.57 15.72 1.56
N ALA A 23 -2.28 16.95 1.97
CA ALA A 23 -2.17 18.09 1.07
C ALA A 23 -1.17 17.83 -0.07
N LYS A 24 -1.39 18.45 -1.22
CA LYS A 24 -0.42 18.47 -2.33
C LYS A 24 0.96 18.92 -1.85
N SER A 25 2.01 18.26 -2.35
CA SER A 25 3.40 18.43 -1.88
C SER A 25 3.62 18.12 -0.39
N GLY A 26 2.64 17.53 0.29
CA GLY A 26 2.67 17.17 1.70
C GLY A 26 3.12 15.73 1.94
N ASN A 27 3.29 15.39 3.21
CA ASN A 27 3.50 14.02 3.65
C ASN A 27 2.74 13.75 4.94
N HIS A 28 2.46 12.47 5.21
CA HIS A 28 1.85 12.03 6.46
C HIS A 28 2.39 10.66 6.85
N VAL A 29 2.59 10.45 8.16
CA VAL A 29 3.03 9.17 8.71
C VAL A 29 1.88 8.55 9.51
N PHE A 30 1.41 7.40 9.04
CA PHE A 30 0.42 6.60 9.73
C PHE A 30 1.11 5.50 10.55
N ASN A 31 1.09 5.65 11.87
CA ASN A 31 1.69 4.66 12.78
C ASN A 31 0.71 3.54 13.12
N ASN A 32 1.21 2.34 13.42
CA ASN A 32 0.41 1.20 13.88
C ASN A 32 -0.81 0.90 13.00
N ARG A 33 -0.60 0.75 11.70
CA ARG A 33 -1.68 0.52 10.73
C ARG A 33 -2.06 -0.96 10.60
N GLY A 34 -3.36 -1.16 10.42
CA GLY A 34 -3.96 -2.26 9.67
C GLY A 34 -4.39 -1.74 8.29
N SER A 35 -5.55 -2.17 7.77
CA SER A 35 -6.01 -1.76 6.44
C SER A 35 -6.32 -0.26 6.30
N ILE A 36 -5.97 0.32 5.16
CA ILE A 36 -6.26 1.72 4.79
C ILE A 36 -6.36 1.82 3.26
N TYR A 37 -7.22 2.69 2.74
CA TYR A 37 -7.19 3.05 1.32
C TYR A 37 -7.04 4.56 1.14
N PHE A 38 -6.55 4.95 -0.03
CA PHE A 38 -6.40 6.34 -0.44
C PHE A 38 -7.18 6.60 -1.72
N THR A 39 -7.92 7.69 -1.74
CA THR A 39 -8.63 8.19 -2.91
C THR A 39 -7.75 9.23 -3.61
N ILE A 40 -7.30 8.90 -4.81
CA ILE A 40 -6.44 9.75 -5.65
C ILE A 40 -7.33 10.41 -6.72
N PRO A 41 -7.55 11.74 -6.67
CA PRO A 41 -8.41 12.42 -7.62
C PRO A 41 -8.02 12.15 -9.08
N GLY A 42 -8.98 11.72 -9.90
CA GLY A 42 -8.76 11.42 -11.33
C GLY A 42 -8.07 10.09 -11.65
N ILE A 43 -7.60 9.34 -10.64
CA ILE A 43 -6.92 8.05 -10.84
C ILE A 43 -7.73 6.88 -10.25
N GLY A 44 -8.30 7.07 -9.06
CA GLY A 44 -9.05 6.03 -8.36
C GLY A 44 -8.48 5.73 -6.98
N GLU A 45 -8.74 4.53 -6.47
CA GLU A 45 -8.36 4.12 -5.12
C GLU A 45 -7.14 3.21 -5.10
N ILE A 46 -6.28 3.41 -4.11
CA ILE A 46 -5.17 2.51 -3.78
C ILE A 46 -5.47 1.90 -2.42
N SER A 47 -5.50 0.57 -2.34
CA SER A 47 -5.81 -0.17 -1.13
C SER A 47 -4.58 -0.80 -0.52
N PHE A 48 -4.39 -0.64 0.79
CA PHE A 48 -3.43 -1.36 1.61
C PHE A 48 -4.24 -2.28 2.53
N ILE A 49 -4.22 -3.57 2.25
CA ILE A 49 -5.05 -4.57 2.91
C ILE A 49 -4.15 -5.35 3.86
N ASP A 50 -4.40 -5.23 5.17
CA ASP A 50 -3.71 -6.03 6.18
C ASP A 50 -4.08 -7.51 6.01
N LEU A 51 -3.07 -8.35 5.79
CA LEU A 51 -3.22 -9.78 5.64
C LEU A 51 -3.02 -10.52 6.97
N GLY A 52 -2.52 -9.85 8.01
CA GLY A 52 -2.01 -10.54 9.19
C GLY A 52 -0.98 -11.60 8.80
N ASP A 53 -1.15 -12.81 9.33
CA ASP A 53 -0.32 -13.98 9.03
C ASP A 53 -0.75 -14.76 7.76
N LYS A 54 -1.93 -14.46 7.20
CA LYS A 54 -2.48 -15.19 6.04
C LYS A 54 -1.62 -14.96 4.80
N LYS A 55 -1.01 -16.02 4.27
CA LYS A 55 -0.24 -16.01 3.01
C LYS A 55 -1.14 -16.01 1.77
N ILE A 56 -0.69 -15.36 0.70
CA ILE A 56 -1.35 -15.41 -0.61
C ILE A 56 -0.93 -16.72 -1.29
N GLU A 57 -1.91 -17.52 -1.68
CA GLU A 57 -1.67 -18.76 -2.43
C GLU A 57 -0.96 -18.47 -3.76
N GLY A 58 -0.01 -19.33 -4.14
CA GLY A 58 0.83 -19.12 -5.32
C GLY A 58 2.02 -18.17 -5.11
N TYR A 59 2.11 -17.48 -3.97
CA TYR A 59 3.20 -16.57 -3.63
C TYR A 59 3.92 -16.98 -2.33
N PRO A 60 4.80 -18.00 -2.40
CA PRO A 60 5.51 -18.53 -1.22
C PRO A 60 6.59 -17.59 -0.67
N ILE A 61 6.95 -16.57 -1.45
CA ILE A 61 7.83 -15.47 -1.05
C ILE A 61 7.04 -14.15 -1.11
N PRO A 62 7.32 -13.19 -0.21
CA PRO A 62 8.31 -13.27 0.87
C PRO A 62 7.83 -14.09 2.09
N LYS A 63 8.78 -14.50 2.96
CA LYS A 63 8.56 -15.53 3.99
C LYS A 63 8.09 -14.99 5.32
N GLU A 64 8.31 -13.72 5.61
CA GLU A 64 8.00 -13.05 6.87
C GLU A 64 6.51 -13.16 7.23
N THR A 65 6.19 -13.25 8.51
CA THR A 65 4.87 -13.64 9.03
C THR A 65 3.79 -12.63 8.64
N TRP A 66 3.99 -11.36 8.99
CA TRP A 66 2.98 -10.31 8.81
C TRP A 66 3.01 -9.73 7.41
N GLY A 67 1.86 -9.32 6.88
CA GLY A 67 1.79 -8.86 5.49
C GLY A 67 0.72 -7.84 5.18
N VAL A 68 1.00 -7.12 4.09
CA VAL A 68 0.08 -6.17 3.47
C VAL A 68 0.00 -6.49 1.99
N LEU A 69 -1.21 -6.59 1.45
CA LEU A 69 -1.47 -6.58 0.02
C LEU A 69 -1.76 -5.14 -0.40
N ILE A 70 -0.91 -4.58 -1.25
CA ILE A 70 -1.13 -3.27 -1.85
C ILE A 70 -1.75 -3.48 -3.21
N ARG A 71 -2.92 -2.89 -3.47
CA ARG A 71 -3.60 -2.92 -4.75
C ARG A 71 -3.70 -1.52 -5.32
N ALA A 72 -3.15 -1.34 -6.52
CA ALA A 72 -3.24 -0.12 -7.30
C ALA A 72 -3.77 -0.49 -8.69
N GLN A 73 -5.09 -0.33 -8.88
CA GLN A 73 -5.80 -0.75 -10.10
C GLN A 73 -5.48 -2.22 -10.46
N THR A 74 -4.85 -2.46 -11.61
CA THR A 74 -4.54 -3.78 -12.17
C THR A 74 -3.17 -4.33 -11.73
N THR A 75 -2.54 -3.68 -10.74
CA THR A 75 -1.21 -4.05 -10.25
C THR A 75 -1.22 -4.21 -8.75
N GLU A 76 -0.47 -5.21 -8.28
CA GLU A 76 -0.38 -5.52 -6.87
C GLU A 76 1.07 -5.62 -6.40
N ALA A 77 1.30 -5.19 -5.16
CA ALA A 77 2.52 -5.49 -4.43
C ALA A 77 2.19 -6.32 -3.20
N TYR A 78 3.02 -7.32 -2.95
CA TYR A 78 2.95 -8.18 -1.81
C TYR A 78 4.10 -7.87 -0.87
N TYR A 79 3.77 -7.22 0.25
CA TYR A 79 4.73 -6.79 1.25
C TYR A 79 4.60 -7.66 2.50
N ARG A 80 5.75 -8.09 3.02
CA ARG A 80 5.86 -8.96 4.19
C ARG A 80 6.97 -8.46 5.11
N TYR A 81 6.78 -8.59 6.41
CA TYR A 81 7.72 -8.08 7.40
C TYR A 81 7.64 -8.85 8.73
N GLU A 82 8.68 -8.71 9.56
CA GLU A 82 8.70 -9.16 10.95
C GLU A 82 8.75 -7.96 11.90
N GLY A 83 8.15 -8.10 13.08
CA GLY A 83 8.06 -7.02 14.06
C GLY A 83 7.25 -5.83 13.53
N GLY A 84 7.83 -4.62 13.54
CA GLY A 84 7.18 -3.40 13.04
C GLY A 84 7.61 -3.08 11.61
N GLY A 85 6.76 -3.39 10.63
CA GLY A 85 7.03 -3.09 9.21
C GLY A 85 7.13 -1.60 8.92
N GLU A 86 7.94 -1.22 7.94
CA GLU A 86 8.12 0.15 7.48
C GLU A 86 7.91 0.24 5.97
N LEU A 87 6.81 0.89 5.56
CA LEU A 87 6.45 1.05 4.15
C LEU A 87 6.36 2.54 3.81
N THR A 88 6.94 2.93 2.67
CA THR A 88 6.81 4.27 2.11
C THR A 88 6.09 4.20 0.78
N ALA A 89 4.99 4.96 0.67
CA ALA A 89 4.22 5.16 -0.55
C ALA A 89 4.44 6.60 -1.04
N THR A 90 5.03 6.76 -2.21
CA THR A 90 5.23 8.07 -2.84
C THR A 90 4.39 8.15 -4.10
N LEU A 91 3.43 9.08 -4.10
CA LEU A 91 2.68 9.45 -5.31
C LEU A 91 3.48 10.53 -6.02
N ASP A 92 3.89 10.28 -7.26
CA ASP A 92 4.60 11.28 -8.07
C ASP A 92 3.64 12.32 -8.67
N SER A 93 4.19 13.27 -9.44
CA SER A 93 3.42 14.35 -10.07
C SER A 93 2.34 13.86 -11.04
N TYR A 94 2.43 12.62 -11.51
CA TYR A 94 1.49 11.99 -12.44
C TYR A 94 0.53 11.02 -11.76
N GLY A 95 0.66 10.83 -10.44
CA GLY A 95 -0.17 9.90 -9.67
C GLY A 95 0.34 8.46 -9.69
N THR A 96 1.57 8.22 -10.16
CA THR A 96 2.20 6.90 -10.08
C THR A 96 2.56 6.61 -8.63
N LEU A 97 2.20 5.41 -8.16
CA LEU A 97 2.58 4.92 -6.84
C LEU A 97 3.97 4.26 -6.89
N HIS A 98 4.92 4.83 -6.16
CA HIS A 98 6.22 4.26 -5.89
C HIS A 98 6.26 3.72 -4.47
N LEU A 99 6.53 2.42 -4.31
CA LEU A 99 6.62 1.76 -3.01
C LEU A 99 8.07 1.43 -2.67
N SER A 100 8.46 1.68 -1.42
CA SER A 100 9.75 1.24 -0.87
C SER A 100 9.63 0.84 0.60
N THR A 101 10.56 0.02 1.07
CA THR A 101 10.58 -0.49 2.45
C THR A 101 12.01 -0.47 2.98
N THR A 102 12.15 -0.18 4.27
CA THR A 102 13.40 -0.28 5.04
C THR A 102 13.38 -1.45 6.02
N ASN A 103 12.20 -2.01 6.31
CA ASN A 103 12.05 -3.21 7.13
C ASN A 103 11.01 -4.14 6.52
N GLY A 104 11.45 -5.30 6.02
CA GLY A 104 10.63 -6.29 5.32
C GLY A 104 10.88 -6.32 3.82
N THR A 105 10.29 -7.31 3.16
CA THR A 105 10.49 -7.60 1.74
C THR A 105 9.20 -7.36 0.97
N MET A 106 9.33 -6.82 -0.25
CA MET A 106 8.20 -6.54 -1.13
C MET A 106 8.48 -7.05 -2.52
N ILE A 107 7.49 -7.69 -3.14
CA ILE A 107 7.55 -8.13 -4.54
C ILE A 107 6.30 -7.66 -5.29
N ALA A 108 6.43 -7.45 -6.59
CA ALA A 108 5.25 -7.32 -7.45
C ALA A 108 4.58 -8.69 -7.62
N ILE A 109 3.26 -8.72 -7.58
CA ILE A 109 2.45 -9.92 -7.83
C ILE A 109 1.31 -9.58 -8.80
N ARG A 110 0.59 -10.60 -9.25
CA ARG A 110 -0.60 -10.44 -10.10
C ARG A 110 -1.73 -11.34 -9.63
N LEU A 111 -2.86 -10.74 -9.30
CA LEU A 111 -4.06 -11.48 -8.93
C LEU A 111 -5.13 -11.36 -10.02
N PRO A 112 -5.99 -12.38 -10.24
CA PRO A 112 -7.18 -12.21 -11.06
C PRO A 112 -8.11 -11.17 -10.44
N GLU A 113 -8.59 -10.23 -11.26
CA GLU A 113 -9.56 -9.22 -10.81
C GLU A 113 -10.98 -9.78 -10.69
N LEU A 114 -11.32 -10.73 -11.55
CA LEU A 114 -12.63 -11.39 -11.61
C LEU A 114 -12.44 -12.84 -12.05
N ILE A 115 -13.14 -13.76 -11.38
CA ILE A 115 -13.24 -15.16 -11.75
C ILE A 115 -14.74 -15.49 -11.82
N ILE A 116 -15.17 -16.10 -12.93
CA ILE A 116 -16.54 -16.63 -13.12
C ILE A 116 -16.42 -18.15 -13.18
N ASN A 117 -17.25 -18.86 -12.41
CA ASN A 117 -17.28 -20.32 -12.36
C ASN A 117 -18.54 -20.86 -13.06
#